data_AF-A0A401VUS7-F1
#
_entry.id   AF-A0A401VUS7-F1
#
_cell.length_a   1.000
_cell.length_b   1.000
_cell.length_c   1.000
_cell.angle_alpha   90.00
_cell.angle_beta   90.00
_cell.angle_gamma   90.00
#
_symmetry.space_group_name_H-M   'P 1'
#
loop_
_entity.id
_entity.type
_entity.pdbx_description
1 polymer ?
#
loop_
_entity_poly.entity_id
_entity_poly.type
_entity_poly.pdbx_seq_one_letter_code
_entity_poly.pdbx_strand_id
1 'polypeptide(L)'
;MSEQWAAPPGNGSTVMPIGDAWDVVEVPAATAEWACQLRHVEAPAIVDPRNDRAWWLIPRGSADPASWLWQRLQPAVVVRDTGSLIVPHAGRTEGLRWARPRYWSGVYLAQPQHLAAVLNVLRNATDLCRASVPPFHARGGTDAGPG
;
A
#
# COMPACT_ATOMS: atom_id res chain seq x y z
N MET A 1 -1.65 7.69 26.39
CA MET A 1 -1.76 6.23 26.21
C MET A 1 -2.45 6.01 24.88
N SER A 2 -1.72 5.67 23.82
CA SER A 2 -2.34 5.41 22.52
C SER A 2 -3.06 4.07 22.61
N GLU A 3 -4.39 4.09 22.61
CA GLU A 3 -5.18 2.88 22.47
C GLU A 3 -4.70 2.15 21.21
N GLN A 4 -4.28 0.90 21.41
CA GLN A 4 -3.83 0.04 20.33
C GLN A 4 -5.05 -0.25 19.46
N TRP A 5 -5.09 0.32 18.25
CA TRP A 5 -6.20 0.08 17.34
C TRP A 5 -6.32 -1.42 17.03
N ALA A 6 -7.55 -1.91 17.02
CA ALA A 6 -7.89 -3.29 16.70
C ALA A 6 -8.94 -3.36 15.59
N ALA A 7 -8.88 -4.42 14.79
CA ALA A 7 -9.87 -4.65 13.75
C ALA A 7 -11.28 -4.85 14.34
N PRO A 8 -12.34 -4.49 13.60
CA PRO A 8 -13.72 -4.73 14.03
C PRO A 8 -13.93 -6.22 14.38
N PRO A 9 -14.79 -6.55 15.35
CA PRO A 9 -15.15 -7.94 15.69
C PRO A 9 -16.19 -8.54 14.73
N GLY A 10 -16.36 -9.86 14.72
CA GLY A 10 -17.38 -10.57 13.93
C GLY A 10 -16.84 -11.24 12.66
N ASN A 11 -17.58 -11.23 11.55
CA ASN A 11 -17.12 -11.84 10.27
C ASN A 11 -17.25 -10.88 9.08
N GLY A 12 -17.72 -9.65 9.33
CA GLY A 12 -18.12 -8.70 8.30
C GLY A 12 -17.05 -7.67 7.94
N SER A 13 -17.50 -6.46 7.62
CA SER A 13 -16.68 -5.28 7.42
C SER A 13 -17.42 -4.07 7.96
N THR A 14 -16.68 -3.08 8.44
CA THR A 14 -17.24 -1.85 9.02
C THR A 14 -16.69 -0.65 8.29
N VAL A 15 -17.55 0.33 7.98
CA VAL A 15 -17.11 1.63 7.47
C VAL A 15 -16.62 2.44 8.67
N MET A 16 -15.38 2.92 8.60
CA MET A 16 -14.77 3.71 9.67
C MET A 16 -14.24 5.05 9.12
N PRO A 17 -14.38 6.14 9.87
CA PRO A 17 -13.82 7.44 9.49
C PRO A 17 -12.29 7.43 9.58
N ILE A 18 -11.65 8.03 8.57
CA ILE A 18 -10.20 8.29 8.56
C ILE A 18 -9.96 9.61 9.33
N GLY A 19 -8.89 9.66 10.12
CA GLY A 19 -8.49 10.84 10.89
C GLY A 19 -8.91 10.84 12.36
N ASP A 20 -9.79 9.92 12.76
CA ASP A 20 -10.29 9.85 14.15
C ASP A 20 -9.32 9.08 15.06
N ALA A 21 -8.98 7.85 14.68
CA ALA A 21 -8.06 6.99 15.42
C ALA A 21 -6.76 6.70 14.66
N TRP A 22 -6.78 6.84 13.33
CA TRP A 22 -5.69 6.52 12.43
C TRP A 22 -5.86 7.28 11.12
N ASP A 23 -4.75 7.43 10.42
CA ASP A 23 -4.74 7.88 9.04
C ASP A 23 -4.43 6.69 8.11
N VAL A 24 -4.44 6.92 6.81
CA VAL A 24 -4.30 5.85 5.80
C VAL A 24 -3.21 6.16 4.79
N VAL A 25 -2.44 5.13 4.48
CA VAL A 25 -1.56 5.08 3.31
C VAL A 25 -2.14 4.10 2.29
N GLU A 26 -2.49 4.59 1.11
CA GLU A 26 -3.03 3.85 -0.02
C GLU A 26 -1.96 3.60 -1.10
N VAL A 27 -1.92 2.38 -1.61
CA VAL A 27 -1.03 1.92 -2.70
C VAL A 27 -1.76 0.89 -3.59
N PRO A 28 -1.19 0.50 -4.74
CA PRO A 28 -1.65 -0.67 -5.49
C PRO A 28 -1.56 -1.97 -4.68
N ALA A 29 -2.47 -2.93 -4.92
CA ALA A 29 -2.53 -4.17 -4.14
C ALA A 29 -1.24 -4.99 -4.25
N ALA A 30 -0.66 -5.07 -5.44
CA ALA A 30 0.62 -5.75 -5.68
C ALA A 30 1.76 -5.20 -4.80
N THR A 31 1.79 -3.88 -4.56
CA THR A 31 2.80 -3.25 -3.69
C THR A 31 2.68 -3.74 -2.25
N ALA A 32 1.46 -3.91 -1.76
CA ALA A 32 1.22 -4.42 -0.41
C ALA A 32 1.62 -5.90 -0.25
N GLU A 33 1.40 -6.72 -1.27
CA GLU A 33 1.85 -8.11 -1.27
C GLU A 33 3.38 -8.21 -1.17
N TRP A 34 4.11 -7.42 -1.96
CA TRP A 34 5.57 -7.33 -1.86
C TRP A 34 6.04 -6.79 -0.51
N ALA A 35 5.41 -5.73 -0.01
CA ALA A 35 5.74 -5.16 1.29
C ALA A 35 5.55 -6.17 2.44
N CYS A 36 4.52 -7.02 2.38
CA CYS A 36 4.28 -8.08 3.38
C CYS A 36 5.36 -9.17 3.38
N GLN A 37 6.12 -9.33 2.29
CA GLN A 37 7.26 -10.26 2.23
C GLN A 37 8.52 -9.66 2.86
N LEU A 38 8.59 -8.33 2.99
CA LEU A 38 9.71 -7.62 3.61
C LEU A 38 9.53 -7.58 5.13
N ARG A 39 10.58 -7.94 5.87
CA ARG A 39 10.53 -8.05 7.35
C ARG A 39 10.32 -6.72 8.09
N HIS A 40 10.30 -5.59 7.39
CA HIS A 40 10.37 -4.26 8.00
C HIS A 40 8.99 -3.58 8.13
N VAL A 41 7.95 -4.12 7.49
CA VAL A 41 6.57 -3.68 7.73
C VAL A 41 5.93 -4.66 8.70
N GLU A 42 5.80 -4.23 9.95
CA GLU A 42 5.29 -5.09 11.03
C GLU A 42 3.76 -5.11 11.08
N ALA A 43 3.08 -4.19 10.38
CA ALA A 43 1.63 -4.08 10.38
C ALA A 43 1.00 -4.67 9.11
N PRO A 44 -0.21 -5.24 9.22
CA PRO A 44 -0.94 -5.78 8.09
C PRO A 44 -1.52 -4.66 7.23
N ALA A 45 -1.66 -4.94 5.93
CA ALA A 45 -2.41 -4.10 5.01
C ALA A 45 -3.84 -4.63 4.87
N ILE A 46 -4.79 -3.74 4.66
CA ILE A 46 -6.09 -4.10 4.06
C ILE A 46 -5.87 -4.18 2.55
N VAL A 47 -6.19 -5.29 1.92
CA VAL A 47 -6.04 -5.49 0.47
C VAL A 47 -7.40 -5.73 -0.16
N ASP A 48 -7.69 -4.97 -1.22
CA ASP A 48 -8.79 -5.19 -2.15
C ASP A 48 -8.25 -5.59 -3.53
N PRO A 49 -8.17 -6.89 -3.83
CA PRO A 49 -7.69 -7.36 -5.12
C PRO A 49 -8.60 -6.96 -6.29
N ARG A 50 -9.89 -6.69 -6.05
CA ARG A 50 -10.83 -6.38 -7.13
C ARG A 50 -10.62 -4.99 -7.70
N ASN A 51 -10.19 -4.06 -6.84
CA ASN A 51 -9.93 -2.68 -7.21
C ASN A 51 -8.44 -2.34 -7.33
N ASP A 52 -7.56 -3.34 -7.22
CA ASP A 52 -6.10 -3.20 -7.17
C ASP A 52 -5.65 -2.12 -6.16
N ARG A 53 -6.18 -2.19 -4.94
CA ARG A 53 -5.85 -1.23 -3.88
C ARG A 53 -5.49 -1.93 -2.59
N ALA A 54 -4.61 -1.29 -1.84
CA ALA A 54 -4.30 -1.67 -0.48
C ALA A 54 -4.08 -0.45 0.40
N TRP A 55 -4.36 -0.64 1.69
CA TRP A 55 -4.30 0.40 2.70
C TRP A 55 -3.56 -0.09 3.93
N TRP A 56 -2.56 0.65 4.38
CA TRP A 56 -2.10 0.53 5.76
C TRP A 56 -2.74 1.60 6.61
N LEU A 57 -3.08 1.21 7.83
CA LEU A 57 -3.44 2.16 8.87
C LEU A 57 -2.14 2.67 9.49
N ILE A 58 -2.04 3.97 9.73
CA ILE A 58 -0.91 4.61 10.43
C ILE A 58 -1.45 5.41 11.63
N PRO A 59 -0.63 5.71 12.65
CA PRO A 59 -1.07 6.53 13.77
C PRO A 59 -1.66 7.87 13.29
N ARG A 60 -2.74 8.32 13.93
CA ARG A 60 -3.36 9.62 13.64
C ARG A 60 -2.35 10.76 13.65
N GLY A 61 -2.49 11.69 12.71
CA GLY A 61 -1.59 12.83 12.52
C GLY A 61 -0.29 12.47 11.81
N SER A 62 -0.12 11.22 11.38
CA SER A 62 1.05 10.79 10.61
C SER A 62 0.90 11.06 9.12
N ALA A 63 -0.31 11.35 8.65
CA ALA A 63 -0.64 11.68 7.26
C ALA A 63 -0.35 13.13 6.86
N ASP A 64 0.60 13.81 7.51
CA ASP A 64 0.95 15.20 7.21
C ASP A 64 1.31 15.39 5.71
N PRO A 65 0.51 16.15 4.94
CA PRO A 65 0.78 16.43 3.53
C PRO A 65 2.08 17.20 3.29
N ALA A 66 2.56 17.96 4.29
CA ALA A 66 3.83 18.68 4.22
C ALA A 66 5.04 17.78 4.51
N SER A 67 4.82 16.56 4.97
CA SER A 67 5.91 15.63 5.27
C SER A 67 6.62 15.19 4.00
N TRP A 68 7.91 15.54 3.92
CA TRP A 68 8.83 15.09 2.86
C TRP A 68 8.80 13.56 2.67
N LEU A 69 8.52 12.82 3.74
CA LEU A 69 8.39 11.36 3.76
C LEU A 69 7.40 10.86 2.71
N TRP A 70 6.23 11.51 2.62
CA TRP A 70 5.13 11.13 1.75
C TRP A 70 5.20 11.83 0.40
N GLN A 71 5.61 13.10 0.37
CA GLN A 71 5.73 13.87 -0.86
C GLN A 71 6.62 13.18 -1.90
N ARG A 72 7.79 12.66 -1.48
CA ARG A 72 8.70 11.95 -2.38
C ARG A 72 8.13 10.65 -2.95
N LEU A 73 7.10 10.07 -2.33
CA LEU A 73 6.47 8.83 -2.73
C LEU A 73 5.28 9.04 -3.68
N GLN A 74 4.84 10.29 -3.84
CA GLN A 74 3.82 10.64 -4.82
C GLN A 74 4.34 10.49 -6.26
N PRO A 75 3.46 10.19 -7.24
CA PRO A 75 2.01 9.94 -7.07
C PRO A 75 1.66 8.48 -6.72
N ALA A 76 2.67 7.60 -6.58
CA ALA A 76 2.44 6.16 -6.39
C ALA A 76 1.83 5.80 -5.02
N VAL A 77 1.97 6.69 -4.04
CA VAL A 77 1.42 6.55 -2.70
C VAL A 77 0.48 7.70 -2.43
N VAL A 78 -0.74 7.39 -2.00
CA VAL A 78 -1.75 8.38 -1.59
C VAL A 78 -1.90 8.29 -0.08
N VAL A 79 -1.82 9.42 0.61
CA VAL A 79 -1.96 9.48 2.07
C VAL A 79 -3.20 10.31 2.39
N ARG A 80 -4.02 9.82 3.32
CA ARG A 80 -5.32 10.42 3.67
C ARG A 80 -5.47 10.50 5.17
N ASP A 81 -5.83 11.67 5.66
CA ASP A 81 -6.18 11.98 7.05
C ASP A 81 -7.69 12.19 7.25
N THR A 82 -8.49 12.06 6.19
CA THR A 82 -9.93 12.30 6.19
C THR A 82 -10.66 11.36 5.22
N GLY A 83 -11.98 11.25 5.38
CA GLY A 83 -12.85 10.41 4.56
C GLY A 83 -13.29 9.15 5.29
N SER A 84 -13.52 8.07 4.54
CA SER A 84 -13.95 6.79 5.13
C SER A 84 -13.26 5.62 4.44
N LEU A 85 -13.02 4.56 5.21
CA LEU A 85 -12.47 3.30 4.72
C LEU A 85 -13.34 2.14 5.18
N ILE A 86 -13.56 1.17 4.30
CA ILE A 86 -14.14 -0.12 4.69
C ILE A 86 -13.04 -0.96 5.32
N VAL A 87 -13.20 -1.29 6.59
CA VAL A 87 -12.27 -2.11 7.35
C VAL A 87 -12.83 -3.52 7.50
N PRO A 88 -12.17 -4.56 6.96
CA PRO A 88 -12.64 -5.93 7.10
C PRO A 88 -12.40 -6.47 8.52
N HIS A 89 -13.22 -7.43 8.92
CA HIS A 89 -12.94 -8.24 10.11
C HIS A 89 -11.55 -8.89 10.03
N ALA A 90 -10.87 -9.02 11.18
CA ALA A 90 -9.54 -9.60 11.28
C ALA A 90 -9.42 -10.96 10.58
N GLY A 91 -10.37 -11.86 10.81
CA GLY A 91 -10.39 -13.24 10.31
C GLY A 91 -10.84 -13.40 8.86
N ARG A 92 -11.18 -12.32 8.15
CA ARG A 92 -11.61 -12.39 6.76
C ARG A 92 -10.44 -12.73 5.84
N THR A 93 -10.59 -13.74 4.99
CA THR A 93 -9.54 -14.26 4.09
C THR A 93 -9.84 -14.06 2.60
N GLU A 94 -11.04 -13.62 2.23
CA GLU A 94 -11.47 -13.43 0.84
C GLU A 94 -12.01 -12.03 0.56
N GLY A 95 -11.88 -11.60 -0.70
CA GLY A 95 -12.23 -10.25 -1.13
C GLY A 95 -11.36 -9.21 -0.41
N LEU A 96 -12.01 -8.16 0.12
CA LEU A 96 -11.40 -7.17 0.99
C LEU A 96 -10.98 -7.84 2.31
N ARG A 97 -9.68 -7.91 2.56
CA ARG A 97 -9.12 -8.70 3.68
C ARG A 97 -7.84 -8.09 4.24
N TRP A 98 -7.39 -8.61 5.38
CA TRP A 98 -6.06 -8.30 5.90
C TRP A 98 -4.99 -9.19 5.26
N ALA A 99 -3.99 -8.58 4.62
CA ALA A 99 -2.74 -9.23 4.28
C ALA A 99 -1.75 -9.01 5.42
N ARG A 100 -1.41 -10.10 6.12
CA ARG A 100 -0.56 -10.06 7.32
C ARG A 100 0.88 -10.43 6.95
N PRO A 101 1.88 -9.65 7.37
CA PRO A 101 3.27 -10.06 7.33
C PRO A 101 3.47 -11.37 8.10
N ARG A 102 4.45 -12.17 7.68
CA ARG A 102 4.75 -13.47 8.32
C ARG A 102 5.07 -13.34 9.81
N TYR A 103 5.64 -12.21 10.23
CA TYR A 103 6.07 -11.95 11.60
C TYR A 103 5.16 -10.95 12.33
N TRP A 104 3.89 -10.88 11.93
CA TRP A 104 2.93 -9.97 12.54
C TRP A 104 2.72 -10.28 14.03
N SER A 105 2.88 -9.26 14.87
CA SER A 105 2.82 -9.34 16.34
C SER A 105 1.48 -8.94 16.94
N GLY A 106 0.45 -8.71 16.11
CA GLY A 106 -0.85 -8.19 16.54
C GLY A 106 -0.99 -6.66 16.45
N VAL A 107 0.07 -5.94 16.06
CA VAL A 107 0.02 -4.48 15.84
C VAL A 107 -0.58 -4.18 14.47
N TYR A 108 -1.64 -3.38 14.45
CA TYR A 108 -2.35 -3.04 13.21
C TYR A 108 -1.96 -1.70 12.60
N LEU A 109 -1.37 -0.79 13.39
CA LEU A 109 -0.88 0.49 12.90
C LEU A 109 0.57 0.36 12.45
N ALA A 110 0.83 0.68 11.19
CA ALA A 110 2.17 0.71 10.63
C ALA A 110 2.95 1.91 11.17
N GLN A 111 4.22 1.70 11.50
CA GLN A 111 5.14 2.80 11.80
C GLN A 111 5.40 3.61 10.52
N PRO A 112 5.06 4.92 10.47
CA PRO A 112 5.11 5.74 9.26
C PRO A 112 6.47 5.70 8.55
N GLN A 113 7.56 5.83 9.31
CA GLN A 113 8.91 5.88 8.76
C GLN A 113 9.33 4.54 8.13
N HIS A 114 9.03 3.42 8.81
CA HIS A 114 9.35 2.08 8.29
C HIS A 114 8.54 1.77 7.04
N LEU A 115 7.23 2.09 7.06
CA LEU A 115 6.37 1.88 5.90
C LEU A 115 6.86 2.70 4.70
N ALA A 116 7.11 4.00 4.88
CA ALA A 116 7.58 4.87 3.81
C ALA A 116 8.96 4.44 3.27
N ALA A 117 9.87 3.95 4.12
CA ALA A 117 11.15 3.43 3.68
C ALA A 117 10.98 2.20 2.78
N VAL A 118 10.10 1.26 3.17
CA VAL A 118 9.80 0.07 2.38
C VAL A 118 9.13 0.43 1.05
N LEU A 119 8.15 1.33 1.06
CA LEU A 119 7.49 1.81 -0.16
C LEU A 119 8.48 2.50 -1.10
N ASN A 120 9.45 3.25 -0.57
CA ASN A 120 10.51 3.86 -1.37
C ASN A 120 11.42 2.81 -2.04
N VAL A 121 11.79 1.75 -1.33
CA VAL A 121 12.58 0.64 -1.88
C VAL A 121 11.81 -0.06 -3.00
N LEU A 122 10.54 -0.37 -2.78
CA LEU A 122 9.70 -1.04 -3.78
C LEU A 122 9.49 -0.18 -5.03
N ARG A 123 9.27 1.13 -4.84
CA ARG A 123 9.20 2.09 -5.95
C ARG A 123 10.49 2.09 -6.76
N ASN A 124 11.64 2.25 -6.11
CA ASN A 124 12.93 2.28 -6.79
C ASN A 124 13.24 0.97 -7.54
N ALA A 125 12.91 -0.18 -6.94
CA ALA A 125 13.06 -1.48 -7.60
C ALA A 125 12.17 -1.58 -8.85
N THR A 126 10.93 -1.10 -8.77
CA THR A 126 10.00 -1.07 -9.91
C THR A 126 10.49 -0.15 -11.02
N ASP A 127 10.99 1.03 -10.67
CA ASP A 127 11.53 2.00 -11.63
C ASP A 127 12.78 1.45 -12.34
N LEU A 128 13.69 0.78 -11.60
CA LEU A 128 14.85 0.10 -12.16
C LEU A 128 14.47 -1.05 -13.12
N CYS A 129 13.48 -1.86 -12.75
CA CYS A 129 12.98 -2.92 -13.62
C CYS A 129 12.39 -2.34 -14.90
N ARG A 130 11.59 -1.27 -14.80
CA ARG A 130 11.01 -0.59 -15.97
C ARG A 130 12.08 -0.01 -16.89
N ALA A 131 13.13 0.60 -16.34
CA ALA A 131 14.24 1.14 -17.12
C ALA A 131 15.09 0.05 -17.81
N SER A 132 15.10 -1.16 -17.25
CA SER A 132 15.87 -2.30 -17.78
C SER A 132 15.16 -3.03 -18.92
N VAL A 133 13.87 -2.77 -19.16
CA VAL A 133 13.13 -3.32 -20.31
C VAL A 133 13.35 -2.39 -21.51
N PRO A 134 14.12 -2.80 -22.54
CA PRO A 134 14.29 -1.97 -23.72
C PRO A 134 12.93 -1.75 -24.40
N PRO A 135 12.65 -0.54 -24.92
CA PRO A 135 11.43 -0.33 -25.70
C PRO A 135 11.43 -1.33 -26.85
N PHE A 136 10.32 -2.06 -26.99
CA PHE A 136 10.05 -2.87 -28.17
C PHE A 136 9.96 -1.91 -29.37
N HIS A 137 11.08 -1.64 -30.03
CA HIS A 137 11.05 -1.04 -31.35
C HIS A 137 10.52 -2.12 -32.29
N ALA A 138 9.23 -2.03 -32.63
CA ALA A 138 8.70 -2.70 -33.80
C ALA A 138 9.56 -2.24 -34.98
N ARG A 139 10.44 -3.13 -35.45
CA ARG A 139 11.26 -2.95 -36.64
C ARG A 139 10.26 -2.87 -37.80
N GLY A 140 9.89 -1.66 -38.18
CA GLY A 140 9.13 -1.40 -39.39
C GLY A 140 9.92 -1.94 -40.56
N GLY A 141 9.58 -3.14 -41.02
CA GLY A 141 10.02 -3.68 -42.28
C GLY A 141 9.30 -2.92 -43.38
N THR A 142 9.99 -1.95 -43.98
CA THR A 142 9.70 -1.52 -45.35
C THR A 142 10.94 -1.80 -46.17
N ASP A 143 11.07 -3.07 -46.57
CA ASP A 143 11.73 -3.41 -47.83
C ASP A 143 10.88 -2.78 -48.94
N ALA A 144 11.28 -1.61 -49.40
CA ALA A 144 10.94 -1.13 -50.74
C ALA A 144 12.21 -1.28 -51.58
N GLY A 145 12.32 -2.40 -52.29
CA GLY A 145 13.37 -2.62 -53.28
C GLY A 145 13.23 -1.67 -54.48
N PRO A 146 14.30 -1.46 -55.27
CA PRO A 146 14.23 -0.65 -56.46
C PRO A 146 13.61 -1.48 -57.60
N GLY A 147 12.56 -0.95 -58.22
CA GLY A 147 11.93 -1.49 -59.42
C GLY A 147 11.41 -0.34 -60.27
#